data_AF-A0A950UAL8-F1
#
_entry.id   AF-A0A950UAL8-F1
#
_cell.length_a   1.000
_cell.length_b   1.000
_cell.length_c   1.000
_cell.angle_alpha   90.00
_cell.angle_beta   90.00
_cell.angle_gamma   90.00
#
_symmetry.space_group_name_H-M   'P 1'
#
loop_
_entity.id
_entity.type
_entity.pdbx_description
1 polymer ?
#
loop_
_entity_poly.entity_id
_entity_poly.type
_entity_poly.pdbx_seq_one_letter_code
_entity_poly.pdbx_strand_id
1 'polypeptide(L)'
;MSWNDLATLVDEGWEVASHSRSHPRLTGLDDHALRFELEESRRECAECLGVPCDTLAYPYGDADDRVAEFARAAGYTAAATLSSSLRNAGAHLWPRVGIYHDDPMWRFRLKVNPTIRRLRAHRMWPAHE
;
A
#
# COMPACT_ATOMS: atom_id res chain seq x y z
N MET A 1 -13.01 11.22 4.21
CA MET A 1 -13.60 10.62 5.41
C MET A 1 -13.17 11.44 6.60
N SER A 2 -14.05 11.66 7.56
CA SER A 2 -13.69 12.29 8.84
C SER A 2 -13.07 11.27 9.79
N TRP A 3 -12.42 11.72 10.85
CA TRP A 3 -11.92 10.82 11.91
C TRP A 3 -13.04 10.04 12.60
N ASN A 4 -14.24 10.62 12.71
CA ASN A 4 -15.39 9.92 13.29
C ASN A 4 -15.88 8.77 12.38
N ASP A 5 -15.84 8.96 11.06
CA ASP A 5 -16.16 7.88 10.11
C ASP A 5 -15.14 6.74 10.23
N LEU A 6 -13.86 7.08 10.36
CA LEU A 6 -12.78 6.10 10.52
C LEU A 6 -12.87 5.36 11.86
N ALA A 7 -13.19 6.05 12.96
CA ALA A 7 -13.41 5.42 14.26
C ALA A 7 -14.58 4.42 14.22
N THR A 8 -15.67 4.78 13.52
CA THR A 8 -16.81 3.87 13.31
C THR A 8 -16.36 2.58 12.58
N LEU A 9 -15.53 2.70 11.55
CA LEU A 9 -14.98 1.53 10.86
C LEU A 9 -14.06 0.69 11.75
N VAL A 10 -13.24 1.32 12.58
CA VAL A 10 -12.40 0.60 13.55
C VAL A 10 -13.27 -0.20 14.53
N ASP A 11 -14.34 0.42 15.07
CA ASP A 11 -15.28 -0.24 15.98
C ASP A 11 -16.03 -1.42 15.32
N GLU A 12 -16.25 -1.35 14.00
CA GLU A 12 -16.81 -2.43 13.19
C GLU A 12 -15.78 -3.52 12.80
N GLY A 13 -14.52 -3.38 13.23
CA GLY A 13 -13.46 -4.38 13.03
C GLY A 13 -12.67 -4.21 11.72
N TRP A 14 -12.79 -3.05 11.06
CA TRP A 14 -11.96 -2.74 9.90
C TRP A 14 -10.56 -2.30 10.32
N GLU A 15 -9.57 -2.64 9.49
CA GLU A 15 -8.24 -2.04 9.57
C GLU A 15 -8.22 -0.68 8.89
N VAL A 16 -7.66 0.33 9.57
CA VAL A 16 -7.35 1.63 8.98
C VAL A 16 -5.82 1.77 8.83
N ALA A 17 -5.36 1.74 7.59
CA ALA A 17 -3.95 1.81 7.21
C ALA A 17 -3.55 3.21 6.74
N SER A 18 -2.24 3.50 6.74
CA SER A 18 -1.70 4.76 6.23
C SER A 18 -1.68 4.79 4.70
N HIS A 19 -1.74 6.00 4.14
CA HIS A 19 -1.53 6.26 2.71
C HIS A 19 -0.60 7.46 2.47
N SER A 20 0.44 7.62 3.31
CA SER A 20 1.24 8.85 3.48
C SER A 20 0.42 10.03 4.02
N ARG A 21 1.07 11.16 4.29
CA ARG A 21 0.43 12.32 4.91
C ARG A 21 -0.28 13.19 3.87
N SER A 22 0.38 13.46 2.75
CA SER A 22 -0.11 14.38 1.71
C SER A 22 -0.27 13.75 0.32
N HIS A 23 -0.09 12.43 0.20
CA HIS A 23 -0.16 11.67 -1.05
C HIS A 23 0.87 12.11 -2.13
N PRO A 24 2.14 12.40 -1.80
CA PRO A 24 3.16 12.67 -2.82
C PRO A 24 3.65 11.37 -3.46
N ARG A 25 4.32 11.48 -4.61
CA ARG A 25 5.08 10.36 -5.16
C ARG A 25 6.38 10.19 -4.36
N LEU A 26 6.41 9.22 -3.45
CA LEU A 26 7.45 9.05 -2.44
C LEU A 26 8.86 8.80 -3.02
N THR A 27 8.95 8.12 -4.16
CA THR A 27 10.22 7.86 -4.87
C THR A 27 10.90 9.15 -5.36
N GLY A 28 10.14 10.24 -5.52
CA GLY A 28 10.65 11.55 -5.93
C GLY A 28 11.05 12.47 -4.78
N LEU A 29 10.88 12.06 -3.52
CA LEU A 29 11.19 12.88 -2.35
C LEU A 29 12.64 12.70 -1.90
N ASP A 30 13.19 13.73 -1.26
CA ASP A 30 14.40 13.60 -0.45
C ASP A 30 14.13 12.82 0.85
N ASP A 31 15.19 12.42 1.55
CA ASP A 31 15.10 11.57 2.75
C ASP A 31 14.31 12.23 3.88
N HIS A 32 14.42 13.55 4.01
CA HIS A 32 13.75 14.28 5.08
C HIS A 32 12.24 14.33 4.85
N ALA A 33 11.82 14.70 3.64
CA ALA A 33 10.42 14.75 3.24
C ALA A 33 9.80 13.34 3.24
N LEU A 34 10.52 12.33 2.74
CA LEU A 34 10.06 10.93 2.74
C LEU A 34 9.79 10.43 4.16
N ARG A 35 10.73 10.65 5.08
CA ARG A 35 10.56 10.28 6.49
C ARG A 35 9.36 10.99 7.11
N PHE A 36 9.26 12.31 6.91
CA PHE A 36 8.16 13.11 7.45
C PHE A 36 6.79 12.61 6.98
N GLU A 37 6.63 12.33 5.68
CA GLU A 37 5.39 11.82 5.09
C GLU A 37 4.95 10.48 5.69
N LEU A 38 5.91 9.61 6.01
CA LEU A 38 5.64 8.26 6.51
C LEU A 38 5.39 8.24 8.02
N GLU A 39 6.26 8.88 8.80
CA GLU A 39 6.19 8.89 10.27
C GLU A 39 4.99 9.68 10.76
N GLU A 40 4.73 10.86 10.20
CA GLU A 40 3.64 11.70 10.66
C GLU A 40 2.27 11.12 10.32
N SER A 41 2.11 10.54 9.13
CA SER A 41 0.86 9.86 8.77
C SER A 41 0.56 8.72 9.74
N ARG A 42 1.59 7.92 10.08
CA ARG A 42 1.46 6.83 11.05
C ARG A 42 1.06 7.34 12.43
N ARG A 43 1.76 8.38 12.90
CA ARG A 43 1.56 8.99 14.21
C ARG A 43 0.16 9.57 14.34
N GLU A 44 -0.26 10.40 13.38
CA GLU A 44 -1.58 11.05 13.39
C GLU A 44 -2.71 10.01 13.31
N CYS A 45 -2.58 8.99 12.47
CA CYS A 45 -3.57 7.91 12.38
C CYS A 45 -3.71 7.18 13.72
N ALA A 46 -2.59 6.82 14.35
CA ALA A 46 -2.60 6.11 15.62
C ALA A 46 -3.14 6.96 16.77
N GLU A 47 -2.78 8.25 16.83
CA GLU A 47 -3.26 9.18 17.85
C GLU A 47 -4.76 9.46 17.71
N CYS A 48 -5.26 9.69 16.50
CA CYS A 48 -6.66 10.03 16.27
C CYS A 48 -7.61 8.84 16.44
N LEU A 49 -7.16 7.62 16.18
CA LEU A 49 -7.99 6.41 16.26
C LEU A 49 -7.77 5.60 17.54
N GLY A 50 -6.72 5.88 18.31
CA GLY A 50 -6.41 5.14 19.54
C GLY A 50 -5.97 3.68 19.30
N VAL A 51 -5.67 3.31 18.05
CA VAL A 51 -5.20 1.97 17.64
C VAL A 51 -3.93 2.10 16.79
N PRO A 52 -3.04 1.09 16.76
CA PRO A 52 -1.84 1.14 15.92
C PRO A 52 -2.18 1.27 14.42
N CYS A 53 -1.39 2.06 13.70
CA CYS A 53 -1.39 2.09 12.23
C CYS A 53 -0.18 1.31 11.73
N ASP A 54 -0.37 0.02 11.44
CA ASP A 54 0.74 -0.92 11.21
C ASP A 54 1.06 -1.16 9.74
N THR A 55 0.15 -0.82 8.82
CA THR A 55 0.33 -1.06 7.39
C THR A 55 0.19 0.22 6.57
N LEU A 56 0.78 0.19 5.37
CA LEU A 56 0.84 1.30 4.43
C LEU A 56 0.37 0.86 3.04
N ALA A 57 -0.33 1.72 2.33
CA ALA A 57 -0.41 1.64 0.88
C ALA A 57 0.44 2.78 0.29
N TYR A 58 1.32 2.51 -0.66
CA TYR A 58 2.09 3.59 -1.29
C TYR A 58 1.20 4.42 -2.23
N PRO A 59 1.29 5.76 -2.21
CA PRO A 59 0.69 6.61 -3.23
C PRO A 59 1.05 6.11 -4.63
N TYR A 60 0.04 6.04 -5.52
CA TYR A 60 0.18 5.48 -6.87
C TYR A 60 0.64 4.01 -6.93
N GLY A 61 0.82 3.34 -5.79
CA GLY A 61 1.43 2.02 -5.68
C GLY A 61 2.92 1.98 -6.04
N ASP A 62 3.58 3.15 -6.06
CA ASP A 62 4.96 3.37 -6.49
C ASP A 62 5.92 3.38 -5.29
N ALA A 63 6.90 2.46 -5.29
CA ALA A 63 7.94 2.36 -4.28
C ALA A 63 9.17 1.64 -4.84
N ASP A 64 10.35 2.10 -4.44
CA ASP A 64 11.63 1.43 -4.64
C ASP A 64 12.16 0.88 -3.29
N ASP A 65 13.33 0.23 -3.32
CA ASP A 65 13.95 -0.32 -2.11
C ASP A 65 14.23 0.76 -1.06
N ARG A 66 14.54 2.00 -1.48
CA ARG A 66 14.75 3.13 -0.56
C ARG A 66 13.46 3.46 0.18
N VAL A 67 12.35 3.65 -0.54
CA VAL A 67 11.03 3.91 0.05
C VAL A 67 10.59 2.76 0.97
N ALA A 68 10.88 1.51 0.60
CA ALA A 68 10.61 0.34 1.43
C ALA A 68 11.38 0.37 2.76
N GLU A 69 12.67 0.71 2.73
CA GLU A 69 13.49 0.84 3.94
C GLU A 69 13.02 1.98 4.86
N PHE A 70 12.62 3.13 4.29
CA PHE A 70 12.03 4.21 5.08
C PHE A 70 10.69 3.81 5.71
N ALA A 71 9.84 3.06 5.00
CA ALA A 71 8.59 2.55 5.56
C ALA A 71 8.86 1.57 6.71
N ARG A 72 9.84 0.68 6.57
CA ARG A 72 10.28 -0.22 7.63
C ARG A 72 10.81 0.56 8.84
N ALA A 73 11.62 1.58 8.62
CA ALA A 73 12.20 2.42 9.66
C ALA A 73 11.13 3.25 10.42
N ALA A 74 10.08 3.70 9.73
CA ALA A 74 8.93 4.39 10.32
C ALA A 74 8.04 3.47 11.19
N GLY A 75 8.30 2.16 11.18
CA GLY A 75 7.61 1.18 12.01
C GLY A 75 6.41 0.50 11.36
N TYR A 76 6.24 0.60 10.03
CA TYR A 76 5.24 -0.21 9.32
C TYR A 76 5.68 -1.68 9.28
N THR A 77 4.75 -2.61 9.42
CA THR A 77 4.98 -4.05 9.36
C THR A 77 4.86 -4.59 7.93
N ALA A 78 4.04 -3.96 7.11
CA ALA A 78 3.87 -4.26 5.69
C ALA A 78 3.47 -3.00 4.91
N ALA A 79 3.80 -2.97 3.62
CA ALA A 79 3.43 -1.88 2.73
C ALA A 79 3.11 -2.39 1.33
N ALA A 80 2.05 -1.86 0.73
CA ALA A 80 1.45 -2.40 -0.47
C ALA A 80 1.71 -1.54 -1.73
N THR A 81 2.14 -2.19 -2.81
CA THR A 81 2.41 -1.59 -4.13
C THR A 81 1.30 -1.94 -5.14
N LEU A 82 1.36 -1.36 -6.34
CA LEU A 82 0.52 -1.71 -7.49
C LEU A 82 1.38 -2.11 -8.70
N SER A 83 2.20 -3.15 -8.55
CA SER A 83 3.02 -3.67 -9.65
C SER A 83 2.22 -4.55 -10.64
N SER A 84 2.64 -4.52 -11.90
CA SER A 84 2.17 -5.45 -12.94
C SER A 84 2.51 -6.91 -12.59
N SER A 85 3.68 -7.12 -11.96
CA SER A 85 4.13 -8.38 -11.37
C SER A 85 3.53 -8.57 -9.97
N LEU A 86 3.10 -9.79 -9.66
CA LEU A 86 2.64 -10.17 -8.32
C LEU A 86 3.70 -10.93 -7.52
N ARG A 87 4.98 -10.73 -7.87
CA ARG A 87 6.10 -11.29 -7.10
C ARG A 87 6.13 -10.65 -5.73
N ASN A 88 6.09 -11.46 -4.69
CA ASN A 88 6.32 -10.98 -3.33
C ASN A 88 7.82 -10.65 -3.18
N ALA A 89 8.13 -9.36 -3.13
CA ALA A 89 9.50 -8.86 -2.93
C ALA A 89 9.81 -8.55 -1.46
N GLY A 90 8.87 -8.80 -0.54
CA GLY A 90 8.99 -8.51 0.88
C GLY A 90 7.70 -7.92 1.44
N ALA A 91 7.58 -7.87 2.77
CA ALA A 91 6.41 -7.31 3.44
C ALA A 91 6.16 -5.83 3.07
N HIS A 92 7.23 -5.05 2.89
CA HIS A 92 7.19 -3.64 2.50
C HIS A 92 7.10 -3.40 0.99
N LEU A 93 7.02 -4.47 0.19
CA LEU A 93 6.81 -4.40 -1.26
C LEU A 93 5.71 -5.39 -1.66
N TRP A 94 4.65 -5.44 -0.86
CA TRP A 94 3.56 -6.39 -1.03
C TRP A 94 2.72 -6.06 -2.28
N PRO A 95 2.71 -6.91 -3.32
CA PRO A 95 2.03 -6.58 -4.56
C PRO A 95 0.52 -6.77 -4.46
N ARG A 96 -0.25 -5.82 -5.01
CA ARG A 96 -1.71 -5.91 -5.11
C ARG A 96 -2.19 -5.99 -6.55
N VAL A 97 -3.41 -6.49 -6.71
CA VAL A 97 -4.12 -6.48 -7.99
C VAL A 97 -5.05 -5.27 -8.00
N GLY A 98 -4.74 -4.27 -8.83
CA GLY A 98 -5.64 -3.13 -9.05
C GLY A 98 -6.93 -3.56 -9.76
N ILE A 99 -8.06 -3.27 -9.13
CA ILE A 99 -9.40 -3.37 -9.73
C ILE A 99 -9.88 -1.95 -9.97
N TYR A 100 -10.32 -1.67 -11.20
CA TYR A 100 -10.74 -0.34 -11.63
C TYR A 100 -12.22 -0.34 -12.01
N HIS A 101 -12.83 0.84 -11.97
CA HIS A 101 -14.26 1.03 -12.26
C HIS A 101 -14.64 0.62 -13.70
N ASP A 102 -13.70 0.68 -14.62
CA ASP A 102 -13.83 0.33 -16.03
C ASP A 102 -13.44 -1.12 -16.35
N ASP A 103 -13.13 -1.94 -15.34
CA ASP A 103 -12.94 -3.38 -15.53
C ASP A 103 -14.29 -4.06 -15.82
N PRO A 104 -14.57 -4.50 -17.06
CA PRO A 104 -15.72 -5.36 -17.31
C PRO A 104 -15.57 -6.66 -16.53
N MET A 105 -16.70 -7.33 -16.26
CA MET A 105 -16.74 -8.55 -15.45
C MET A 105 -15.75 -9.63 -15.92
N TRP A 106 -15.47 -9.73 -17.23
CA TRP A 106 -14.47 -10.67 -17.74
C TRP A 106 -13.03 -10.29 -17.32
N ARG A 107 -12.67 -9.00 -17.31
CA ARG A 107 -11.35 -8.53 -16.81
C ARG A 107 -11.24 -8.72 -15.31
N PHE A 108 -12.29 -8.37 -14.56
CA PHE A 108 -12.35 -8.64 -13.12
C PHE A 108 -12.10 -10.12 -12.83
N ARG A 109 -12.82 -11.03 -13.51
CA ARG A 109 -12.65 -12.48 -13.38
C ARG A 109 -11.23 -12.93 -13.69
N LEU A 110 -10.58 -12.39 -14.73
CA LEU A 110 -9.18 -12.68 -15.03
C LEU A 110 -8.23 -12.21 -13.93
N LYS A 111 -8.44 -10.99 -13.42
CA LYS A 111 -7.61 -10.38 -12.36
C LYS A 111 -7.66 -11.16 -11.04
N VAL A 112 -8.82 -11.70 -10.67
CA VAL A 112 -8.99 -12.49 -9.43
C VAL A 112 -8.76 -13.99 -9.63
N ASN A 113 -8.60 -14.47 -10.86
CA ASN A 113 -8.39 -15.88 -11.16
C ASN A 113 -7.09 -16.41 -10.51
N PRO A 114 -7.14 -17.49 -9.68
CA PRO A 114 -5.96 -17.99 -8.98
C PRO A 114 -4.81 -18.41 -9.90
N THR A 115 -5.10 -18.99 -11.06
CA THR A 115 -4.10 -19.42 -12.03
C THR A 115 -3.40 -18.21 -12.65
N ILE A 116 -4.16 -17.19 -13.08
CA ILE A 116 -3.58 -15.95 -13.62
C ILE A 116 -2.73 -15.24 -12.56
N ARG A 117 -3.18 -15.18 -11.30
CA ARG A 117 -2.40 -14.61 -10.21
C ARG A 117 -1.09 -15.37 -9.95
N ARG A 118 -1.12 -16.70 -9.97
CA ARG A 118 0.09 -17.54 -9.87
C ARG A 118 1.06 -17.29 -11.03
N LEU A 119 0.55 -17.17 -12.25
CA LEU A 119 1.35 -16.82 -13.43
C LEU A 119 2.01 -15.45 -13.26
N ARG A 120 1.26 -14.45 -12.79
CA ARG A 120 1.77 -13.09 -12.53
C ARG A 120 2.81 -13.01 -11.40
N ALA A 121 2.80 -13.96 -10.47
CA ALA A 121 3.82 -14.06 -9.42
C ALA A 121 5.09 -14.81 -9.89
N HIS A 122 5.02 -15.51 -11.03
CA HIS A 122 6.12 -16.32 -11.54
C HIS A 122 7.30 -15.47 -12.03
N ARG A 123 8.52 -16.01 -12.01
CA ARG A 123 9.75 -15.30 -12.43
C ARG A 123 9.72 -14.78 -13.88
N MET A 124 8.98 -15.48 -14.73
CA MET A 124 8.92 -15.22 -16.17
C MET A 124 7.87 -14.17 -16.55
N TRP A 125 7.05 -13.72 -15.59
CA TRP A 125 6.09 -12.65 -15.88
C TRP A 125 6.86 -11.34 -16.02
N PRO A 126 6.71 -10.61 -17.14
CA PRO A 126 7.42 -9.35 -17.33
C PRO A 126 6.93 -8.34 -16.30
N ALA A 127 7.88 -7.75 -15.56
CA ALA A 127 7.62 -6.54 -14.81
C ALA A 127 7.69 -5.39 -15.81
N HIS A 128 6.55 -4.81 -16.16
CA HIS A 128 6.52 -3.53 -16.82
C HIS A 128 6.47 -2.47 -15.72
N GLU A 129 7.49 -1.60 -15.71
CA GLU A 129 7.58 -0.38 -14.90
C GLU A 129 6.63 0.70 -15.43
#